data_AF-A0A950MFM3-F1
#
_entry.id   AF-A0A950MFM3-F1
#
_cell.length_a   1.000
_cell.length_b   1.000
_cell.length_c   1.000
_cell.angle_alpha   90.00
_cell.angle_beta   90.00
_cell.angle_gamma   90.00
#
_symmetry.space_group_name_H-M   'P 1'
#
loop_
_entity.id
_entity.type
_entity.pdbx_description
1 polymer ?
#
loop_
_entity_poly.entity_id
_entity_poly.type
_entity_poly.pdbx_seq_one_letter_code
_entity_poly.pdbx_strand_id
1 'polypeptide(L)' 'MATANSRTIHKHFRLDSIKLKRAQKALDAKTETEAVERALDLAISEHERSRLVLAANQRFLKSGIIIRDVFGSLEK' A
#
# COMPACT_ATOMS: atom_id res chain seq x y z
N MET A 1 7.43 -10.39 17.28
CA MET A 1 7.73 -9.22 16.44
C MET A 1 9.24 -9.15 16.32
N ALA A 2 9.79 -9.61 15.20
CA ALA A 2 11.23 -9.56 14.98
C ALA A 2 11.62 -8.09 14.78
N THR A 3 12.29 -7.50 15.78
CA THR A 3 12.89 -6.18 15.65
C THR A 3 14.09 -6.31 14.72
N ALA A 4 13.85 -6.14 13.42
CA ALA A 4 14.93 -5.89 12.49
C ALA A 4 15.74 -4.71 13.05
N ASN A 5 17.04 -4.93 13.27
CA ASN A 5 17.93 -3.95 13.89
C ASN A 5 18.14 -2.82 12.85
N SER A 6 17.17 -1.91 12.76
CA SER A 6 17.20 -0.84 11.78
C SER A 6 18.20 0.21 12.24
N ARG A 7 19.17 0.50 11.38
CA ARG A 7 20.10 1.60 11.61
C ARG A 7 19.31 2.90 11.42
N THR A 8 18.83 3.48 12.52
CA THR A 8 18.17 4.79 12.48
C THR A 8 19.18 5.84 12.04
N ILE A 9 18.96 6.41 10.85
CA ILE A 9 19.78 7.51 10.31
C ILE A 9 18.92 8.77 10.31
N HIS A 10 19.40 9.83 10.95
CA HIS A 10 18.75 11.13 10.87
C HIS A 10 18.87 11.68 9.45
N LYS A 11 17.73 11.89 8.80
CA LYS A 11 17.62 12.48 7.47
C LYS A 11 16.83 13.78 7.56
N HIS A 12 17.27 14.81 6.84
CA HIS A 12 16.57 16.09 6.77
C HIS A 12 15.74 16.16 5.48
N PHE A 13 14.46 15.83 5.58
CA PHE A 13 13.51 15.95 4.47
C PHE A 13 12.72 17.25 4.58
N ARG A 14 12.43 17.89 3.43
CA ARG A 14 11.43 18.96 3.36
C ARG A 14 10.07 18.32 3.08
N LEU A 15 9.20 18.32 4.08
CA LEU A 15 7.85 17.76 4.00
C LEU A 15 6.81 18.84 4.28
N ASP A 16 5.66 18.71 3.64
CA ASP A 16 4.50 19.57 3.90
C ASP A 16 3.95 19.31 5.30
N SER A 17 3.97 20.34 6.15
CA SER A 17 3.53 20.26 7.55
C SER A 17 2.05 19.91 7.68
N ILE A 18 1.20 20.35 6.75
CA ILE A 18 -0.23 20.02 6.75
C ILE A 18 -0.41 18.53 6.49
N LYS A 19 0.33 17.98 5.52
CA LYS A 19 0.30 16.54 5.23
C LYS A 19 0.80 15.72 6.41
N LEU A 20 1.87 16.15 7.08
CA LEU A 20 2.39 15.49 8.28
C LEU A 20 1.37 15.47 9.42
N LYS A 21 0.70 16.60 9.70
CA LYS A 21 -0.35 16.63 10.74
C LYS A 21 -1.54 15.75 10.40
N ARG A 22 -1.95 15.70 9.13
CA ARG A 22 -3.01 14.80 8.66
C ARG A 22 -2.61 13.33 8.81
N ALA A 23 -1.39 12.98 8.42
CA ALA A 23 -0.86 11.63 8.59
C ALA A 23 -0.76 11.25 10.07
N GLN A 24 -0.28 12.15 10.93
CA GLN A 24 -0.20 11.94 12.37
C GLN A 24 -1.57 11.61 12.99
N LYS A 25 -2.62 12.35 12.61
CA LYS A 25 -4.00 12.09 13.06
C LYS A 25 -4.57 10.79 12.48
N ALA A 26 -4.36 10.54 11.19
CA ALA A 26 -4.91 9.37 10.50
C ALA A 26 -4.28 8.05 10.98
N LEU A 27 -3.01 8.09 11.35
CA LEU A 27 -2.23 6.92 11.77
C LEU A 27 -2.10 6.80 13.29
N ASP A 28 -2.81 7.64 14.05
CA ASP A 28 -2.75 7.71 15.52
C ASP A 28 -1.31 7.70 16.06
N ALA A 29 -0.47 8.56 15.49
CA ALA A 29 0.94 8.66 15.82
C ALA A 29 1.18 9.79 16.83
N LYS A 30 2.05 9.54 17.81
CA LYS A 30 2.41 10.51 18.85
C LYS A 30 3.36 11.59 18.33
N THR A 31 4.19 11.26 17.34
CA THR A 31 5.17 12.19 16.74
C THR A 31 5.12 12.20 15.22
N GLU A 32 5.68 13.23 14.59
CA GLU A 32 5.79 13.32 13.13
C GLU A 32 6.71 12.22 12.57
N THR A 33 7.82 11.91 13.25
CA THR A 33 8.70 10.79 12.88
C THR A 33 7.95 9.47 12.91
N GLU A 34 7.21 9.19 13.98
CA GLU A 34 6.40 7.98 14.08
C GLU A 34 5.31 7.93 12.99
N ALA A 35 4.70 9.05 12.65
CA ALA A 35 3.74 9.13 11.56
C ALA A 35 4.38 8.74 10.22
N VAL A 36 5.62 9.17 9.96
CA VAL A 36 6.37 8.81 8.75
C VAL A 36 6.73 7.32 8.74
N GLU A 37 7.27 6.78 9.84
CA GLU A 37 7.62 5.35 9.92
C GLU A 37 6.38 4.46 9.71
N ARG A 38 5.27 4.75 10.40
CA ARG A 38 4.01 4.01 10.21
C ARG A 38 3.47 4.14 8.78
N ALA A 39 3.61 5.30 8.15
CA ALA A 39 3.18 5.49 6.77
C ALA A 39 4.00 4.65 5.78
N LEU A 40 5.31 4.52 6.03
CA LEU A 40 6.19 3.67 5.22
C LEU A 40 5.83 2.18 5.38
N ASP A 41 5.65 1.72 6.62
CA ASP A 41 5.22 0.34 6.90
C ASP A 41 3.88 0.00 6.23
N LEU A 42 2.93 0.93 6.29
CA LEU A 42 1.63 0.77 5.65
C LEU A 42 1.76 0.70 4.12
N ALA A 43 2.54 1.60 3.51
CA ALA A 43 2.75 1.63 2.07
C ALA A 43 3.42 0.33 1.56
N ILE A 44 4.40 -0.20 2.31
CA ILE A 44 5.04 -1.48 2.00
C ILE A 44 4.02 -2.62 2.10
N SER A 45 3.27 -2.67 3.19
CA SER A 45 2.26 -3.71 3.43
C SER A 45 1.15 -3.72 2.36
N GLU A 46 0.67 -2.53 1.98
CA GLU A 46 -0.31 -2.35 0.90
C GLU A 46 0.24 -2.84 -0.44
N HIS A 47 1.50 -2.49 -0.74
CA HIS A 47 2.16 -2.93 -1.96
C HIS A 47 2.32 -4.45 -2.00
N GLU A 48 2.76 -5.07 -0.91
CA GLU A 48 2.91 -6.53 -0.81
C GLU A 48 1.57 -7.26 -0.96
N ARG A 49 0.52 -6.77 -0.29
CA ARG A 49 -0.84 -7.31 -0.42
C ARG A 49 -1.33 -7.23 -1.86
N SER A 50 -1.07 -6.10 -2.52
CA SER A 50 -1.49 -5.86 -3.90
C SER A 50 -0.66 -6.64 -4.92
N ARG A 51 0.57 -7.05 -4.57
CA ARG A 51 1.51 -7.70 -5.51
C ARG A 51 0.94 -8.99 -6.11
N LEU A 52 0.35 -9.86 -5.28
CA LEU A 52 -0.21 -11.14 -5.74
C LEU A 52 -1.46 -10.93 -6.59
N VAL A 53 -2.35 -10.02 -6.18
CA VAL A 53 -3.56 -9.69 -6.94
C VAL A 53 -3.20 -9.09 -8.29
N LEU A 54 -2.27 -8.14 -8.32
CA LEU A 54 -1.80 -7.52 -9.55
C LEU A 54 -1.15 -8.55 -10.48
N ALA A 55 -0.28 -9.41 -9.95
CA ALA A 55 0.35 -10.47 -10.72
C ALA A 55 -0.67 -11.47 -11.28
N ALA A 56 -1.67 -11.85 -10.49
CA ALA A 56 -2.77 -12.73 -10.93
C ALA A 56 -3.60 -12.07 -12.03
N ASN A 57 -3.99 -10.80 -11.86
CA ASN A 57 -4.72 -10.04 -12.88
C ASN A 57 -3.90 -9.90 -14.18
N GLN A 58 -2.61 -9.61 -14.09
CA GLN A 58 -1.76 -9.51 -15.27
C GLN A 58 -1.64 -10.86 -16.00
N ARG A 59 -1.50 -11.97 -15.27
CA ARG A 59 -1.51 -13.31 -15.85
C ARG A 59 -2.86 -13.64 -16.49
N PHE A 60 -3.95 -13.27 -15.83
CA PHE A 60 -5.31 -13.44 -16.32
C PHE A 60 -5.55 -12.67 -17.63
N LEU A 61 -5.18 -11.39 -17.69
CA LEU A 61 -5.33 -10.57 -18.89
C LEU A 61 -4.45 -11.07 -20.04
N LYS A 62 -3.25 -11.59 -19.74
CA LYS A 62 -2.32 -12.12 -20.76
C LYS A 62 -2.64 -13.54 -21.22
N SER A 63 -3.45 -14.31 -20.49
CA SER A 63 -3.70 -15.72 -20.81
C SER A 63 -4.60 -15.93 -22.03
N GLY A 64 -5.27 -14.88 -22.51
CA GLY A 64 -6.21 -14.98 -23.63
C GLY A 64 -7.48 -15.77 -23.29
N ILE A 65 -7.80 -15.92 -21.99
CA ILE A 65 -8.99 -16.64 -21.54
C ILE A 65 -10.26 -15.93 -22.03
N ILE A 66 -11.20 -16.70 -22.55
CA ILE A 66 -12.52 -16.21 -22.95
C ILE A 66 -13.48 -16.51 -21.80
N ILE A 67 -13.93 -15.46 -21.10
CA ILE A 67 -14.98 -15.59 -20.09
C ILE A 67 -16.32 -15.66 -20.82
N ARG A 68 -17.00 -16.81 -20.71
CA ARG A 68 -18.35 -16.97 -21.23
C ARG A 68 -19.36 -16.55 -20.17
N ASP A 69 -20.34 -15.75 -20.56
CA ASP A 69 -21.47 -15.41 -19.70
C ASP A 69 -22.41 -16.61 -19.60
N VAL A 70 -22.27 -17.37 -18.52
CA VAL A 70 -23.10 -18.56 -18.26
C VAL A 70 -24.51 -18.22 -17.77
N PHE A 71 -24.74 -16.98 -17.32
CA PHE A 71 -26.02 -16.54 -16.77
C PHE A 71 -26.81 -15.62 -17.73
N GLY A 72 -26.23 -15.24 -18.88
CA GLY A 72 -26.88 -14.41 -19.90
C GLY A 72 -27.30 -13.04 -19.37
N SER A 73 -26.52 -12.48 -18.44
CA SER A 73 -26.81 -11.21 -17.76
C SER A 73 -26.24 -9.99 -18.50
N LEU A 74 -25.30 -10.19 -19.43
CA LEU A 74 -24.57 -9.10 -20.10
C LEU A 74 -25.17 -8.66 -21.45
N GLU A 75 -26.13 -9.40 -22.01
CA GLU A 75 -26.76 -9.12 -23.32
C GLU A 75 -28.20 -8.56 -23.22
N LYS A 76 -28.61 -8.03 -22.07
CA LYS A 76 -29.94 -7.42 -21.86
C LYS A 76 -29.93 -5.90 -21.99
#